data_AF-A0A067SK69-F1
#
_entry.id   AF-A0A067SK69-F1
#
_cell.length_a   1.000
_cell.length_b   1.000
_cell.length_c   1.000
_cell.angle_alpha   90.00
_cell.angle_beta   90.00
_cell.angle_gamma   90.00
#
_symmetry.space_group_name_H-M   'P 1'
#
loop_
_entity.id
_entity.type
_entity.pdbx_description
1 polymer ?
#
loop_
_entity_poly.entity_id
_entity_poly.type
_entity_poly.pdbx_seq_one_letter_code
_entity_poly.pdbx_strand_id
1 'polypeptide(L)'
;QASLTMFRDRDEKIPVITCSDQAWSDDPSWVGIGGDPSFVSIHADISKAYPRDNWPSRLKGSAGEFLDLEYAAEPDWYNHDWHWEGYGPSLTIDPSIPSQATSWYTEMTAPFPLTPSYGFFSVDKDHQDLCTTTFNKIDSLVKEITKCDLFPVGSPQPSPFDISILSNRFESQSALQDAGAESRRAVLSRLGFLSWWILSIPKWRTSLPAEAVSELEHLGLRNTPKRGFLIDFEECWQEINVPHLVKCGVPFYYRWTQALRLQHRFTKLDPRLILSLGEEERETFTIEDVGEYDVEATLALAERFDDYFQPLD
;
A
#
# COMPACT_ATOMS: atom_id res chain seq x y z
N GLN A 1 -7.19 25.83 -19.47
CA GLN A 1 -5.98 25.10 -19.91
C GLN A 1 -5.15 24.73 -18.67
N ALA A 2 -5.76 24.08 -17.67
CA ALA A 2 -5.14 23.74 -16.38
C ALA A 2 -4.49 22.33 -16.38
N SER A 3 -4.01 21.87 -17.55
CA SER A 3 -3.96 20.43 -17.85
C SER A 3 -2.63 19.71 -17.55
N LEU A 4 -1.65 20.37 -16.93
CA LEU A 4 -0.36 19.73 -16.57
C LEU A 4 0.08 19.98 -15.11
N THR A 5 -0.56 20.90 -14.41
CA THR A 5 -0.09 21.39 -13.10
C THR A 5 -0.42 20.44 -11.94
N MET A 6 -1.60 19.83 -11.99
CA MET A 6 -2.12 18.99 -10.91
C MET A 6 -1.91 17.51 -11.20
N PHE A 7 -1.87 16.70 -10.16
CA PHE A 7 -1.81 15.25 -10.29
C PHE A 7 -3.01 14.73 -11.09
N ARG A 8 -2.74 13.79 -12.00
CA ARG A 8 -3.74 13.16 -12.86
C ARG A 8 -3.65 11.65 -12.74
N ASP A 9 -4.80 11.00 -12.67
CA ASP A 9 -4.89 9.54 -12.71
C ASP A 9 -4.58 8.98 -14.10
N ARG A 10 -4.67 7.66 -14.23
CA ARG A 10 -4.44 6.96 -15.51
C ARG A 10 -5.38 7.39 -16.64
N ASP A 11 -6.53 7.97 -16.30
CA ASP A 11 -7.59 8.41 -17.21
C ASP A 11 -7.54 9.93 -17.42
N GLU A 12 -6.43 10.58 -17.00
CA GLU A 12 -6.14 12.01 -17.09
C GLU A 12 -7.13 12.90 -16.29
N LYS A 13 -7.77 12.32 -15.27
CA LYS A 13 -8.68 13.03 -14.36
C LYS A 13 -7.99 13.48 -13.08
N ILE A 14 -8.52 14.52 -12.45
CA ILE A 14 -8.10 14.91 -11.09
C ILE A 14 -8.47 13.76 -10.15
N PRO A 15 -7.55 13.29 -9.29
CA PRO A 15 -7.81 12.13 -8.44
C PRO A 15 -8.96 12.39 -7.47
N VAL A 16 -9.66 11.31 -7.13
CA VAL A 16 -10.65 11.33 -6.04
C VAL A 16 -9.93 11.60 -4.73
N ILE A 17 -10.47 12.54 -3.96
CA ILE A 17 -10.00 12.87 -2.62
C ILE A 17 -11.17 12.72 -1.64
N THR A 18 -10.89 12.16 -0.49
CA THR A 18 -11.81 11.92 0.62
C THR A 18 -11.13 12.38 1.91
N CYS A 19 -11.91 12.87 2.86
CA CYS A 19 -11.42 13.35 4.15
C CYS A 19 -12.22 12.66 5.26
N SER A 20 -11.60 12.33 6.39
CA SER A 20 -12.32 11.75 7.52
C SER A 20 -13.24 12.79 8.19
N ASP A 21 -14.51 12.43 8.44
CA ASP A 21 -15.61 13.28 8.98
C ASP A 21 -15.39 13.89 10.37
N GLN A 22 -14.27 13.64 11.02
CA GLN A 22 -13.94 14.37 12.25
C GLN A 22 -13.60 15.80 11.85
N ALA A 23 -14.56 16.69 12.10
CA ALA A 23 -14.44 18.13 12.02
C ALA A 23 -13.04 18.55 12.49
N TRP A 24 -12.42 19.47 11.75
CA TRP A 24 -11.07 20.01 11.90
C TRP A 24 -10.89 20.78 13.23
N SER A 25 -11.28 20.20 14.37
CA SER A 25 -11.00 20.68 15.72
C SER A 25 -9.68 20.08 16.19
N ASP A 26 -8.65 20.92 16.27
CA ASP A 26 -7.33 20.71 16.89
C ASP A 26 -6.46 19.49 16.47
N ASP A 27 -7.01 18.46 15.80
CA ASP A 27 -6.30 17.29 15.27
C ASP A 27 -6.43 17.25 13.73
N PRO A 28 -5.32 17.21 12.97
CA PRO A 28 -5.37 17.30 11.51
C PRO A 28 -6.06 16.08 10.90
N SER A 29 -7.27 16.19 10.34
CA SER A 29 -7.99 15.07 9.73
C SER A 29 -7.18 14.33 8.64
N TRP A 30 -7.38 13.02 8.51
CA TRP A 30 -6.76 12.23 7.44
C TRP A 30 -7.36 12.60 6.09
N VAL A 31 -6.49 12.78 5.11
CA VAL A 31 -6.84 12.98 3.71
C VAL A 31 -6.43 11.74 2.94
N GLY A 32 -7.36 11.13 2.23
CA GLY A 32 -7.11 10.03 1.29
C GLY A 32 -7.15 10.50 -0.15
N ILE A 33 -6.12 10.16 -0.93
CA ILE A 33 -6.11 10.31 -2.40
C ILE A 33 -6.22 8.93 -3.01
N GLY A 34 -7.28 8.69 -3.79
CA GLY A 34 -7.57 7.40 -4.42
C GLY A 34 -8.06 6.31 -3.47
N GLY A 35 -8.34 6.62 -2.20
CA GLY A 35 -8.84 5.67 -1.19
C GLY A 35 -9.57 6.40 -0.06
N ASP A 36 -10.37 5.70 0.73
CA ASP A 36 -11.15 6.27 1.85
C ASP A 36 -10.34 6.27 3.16
N PRO A 37 -10.10 7.44 3.80
CA PRO A 37 -9.34 7.53 5.05
C PRO A 37 -10.05 6.87 6.23
N SER A 38 -11.32 6.47 6.12
CA SER A 38 -12.02 5.68 7.15
C SER A 38 -11.34 4.33 7.42
N PHE A 39 -10.54 3.82 6.49
CA PHE A 39 -9.73 2.61 6.65
C PHE A 39 -8.40 2.85 7.36
N VAL A 40 -8.01 4.09 7.62
CA VAL A 40 -6.78 4.37 8.36
C VAL A 40 -7.01 4.07 9.83
N SER A 41 -6.21 3.14 10.37
CA SER A 41 -6.28 2.76 11.79
C SER A 41 -6.13 3.97 12.70
N ILE A 42 -6.93 4.04 13.76
CA ILE A 42 -6.78 5.04 14.83
C ILE A 42 -5.41 4.96 15.54
N HIS A 43 -4.68 3.86 15.36
CA HIS A 43 -3.34 3.64 15.90
C HIS A 43 -2.22 3.94 14.89
N ALA A 44 -2.55 4.50 13.72
CA ALA A 44 -1.58 4.83 12.68
C ALA A 44 -0.45 5.75 13.18
N ASP A 45 -0.75 6.83 13.91
CA ASP A 45 0.32 7.73 14.37
C ASP A 45 1.24 7.07 15.41
N ILE A 46 0.67 6.22 16.26
CA ILE A 46 1.43 5.44 17.24
C ILE A 46 2.37 4.49 16.48
N SER A 47 1.87 3.81 15.44
CA SER A 47 2.64 2.82 14.67
C SER A 47 3.87 3.42 13.98
N LYS A 48 3.81 4.70 13.59
CA LYS A 48 4.93 5.43 12.97
C LYS A 48 6.21 5.36 13.78
N ALA A 49 6.09 5.41 15.11
CA ALA A 49 7.23 5.44 16.04
C ALA A 49 7.83 4.05 16.33
N TYR A 50 7.19 2.95 15.88
CA TYR A 50 7.66 1.59 16.15
C TYR A 50 8.26 0.95 14.89
N PRO A 51 9.58 0.71 14.85
CA PRO A 51 10.19 -0.11 13.81
C PRO A 51 9.49 -1.47 13.72
N ARG A 52 9.40 -2.03 12.49
CA ARG A 52 8.84 -3.37 12.27
C ARG A 52 9.51 -4.45 13.11
N ASP A 53 10.76 -4.26 13.54
CA ASP A 53 11.46 -5.18 14.43
C ASP A 53 10.78 -5.35 15.81
N ASN A 54 9.96 -4.39 16.24
CA ASN A 54 9.19 -4.47 17.50
C ASN A 54 7.80 -5.10 17.33
N TRP A 55 7.38 -5.42 16.11
CA TRP A 55 6.10 -6.09 15.85
C TRP A 55 5.83 -7.39 16.63
N PRO A 56 6.83 -8.24 16.96
CA PRO A 56 6.57 -9.44 17.77
C PRO A 56 5.92 -9.16 19.13
N SER A 57 5.99 -7.91 19.62
CA SER A 57 5.36 -7.48 20.87
C SER A 57 3.90 -7.01 20.74
N ARG A 58 3.38 -6.89 19.51
CA ARG A 58 2.00 -6.45 19.26
C ARG A 58 0.99 -7.53 19.60
N LEU A 59 -0.23 -7.08 19.92
CA LEU A 59 -1.37 -7.96 20.14
C LEU A 59 -1.71 -8.68 18.83
N LYS A 60 -1.83 -10.00 18.93
CA LYS A 60 -2.21 -10.86 17.82
C LYS A 60 -3.54 -11.55 18.08
N GLY A 61 -4.28 -11.76 17.00
CA GLY A 61 -5.50 -12.53 17.01
C GLY A 61 -5.24 -14.03 17.09
N SER A 62 -6.32 -14.80 17.09
CA SER A 62 -6.23 -16.27 17.15
C SER A 62 -5.70 -16.90 15.86
N ALA A 63 -5.68 -16.17 14.74
CA ALA A 63 -5.12 -16.60 13.47
C ALA A 63 -3.68 -16.08 13.24
N GLY A 64 -3.07 -15.42 14.23
CA GLY A 64 -1.69 -14.89 14.17
C GLY A 64 -1.57 -13.55 13.44
N GLU A 65 -2.69 -12.98 13.00
CA GLU A 65 -2.80 -11.62 12.47
C GLU A 65 -2.53 -10.58 13.57
N PHE A 66 -1.99 -9.43 13.18
CA PHE A 66 -1.90 -8.30 14.10
C PHE A 66 -3.27 -7.65 14.24
N LEU A 67 -3.72 -7.48 15.49
CA LEU A 67 -5.01 -6.83 15.77
C LEU A 67 -4.93 -5.32 15.55
N ASP A 68 -3.75 -4.75 15.78
CA ASP A 68 -3.48 -3.33 15.59
C ASP A 68 -2.57 -3.14 14.36
N LEU A 69 -3.19 -2.69 13.27
CA LEU A 69 -2.54 -2.35 12.00
C LEU A 69 -1.76 -3.53 11.39
N GLU A 70 -2.47 -4.43 10.72
CA GLU A 70 -1.84 -5.50 9.95
C GLU A 70 -1.25 -4.94 8.64
N TYR A 71 0.03 -4.53 8.65
CA TYR A 71 0.74 -3.95 7.50
C TYR A 71 0.55 -4.72 6.20
N ALA A 72 0.32 -6.03 6.24
CA ALA A 72 0.17 -6.81 5.02
C ALA A 72 -1.21 -6.59 4.37
N ALA A 73 -2.22 -6.26 5.19
CA ALA A 73 -3.61 -6.07 4.81
C ALA A 73 -4.03 -4.59 4.71
N GLU A 74 -3.45 -3.74 5.55
CA GLU A 74 -3.81 -2.34 5.74
C GLU A 74 -2.72 -1.38 5.22
N PRO A 75 -3.06 -0.13 4.88
CA PRO A 75 -2.05 0.89 4.59
C PRO A 75 -1.07 1.05 5.76
N ASP A 76 0.22 1.09 5.47
CA ASP A 76 1.30 1.30 6.44
C ASP A 76 2.14 2.51 6.05
N TRP A 77 2.93 3.03 6.98
CA TRP A 77 3.80 4.17 6.71
C TRP A 77 4.80 3.87 5.61
N TYR A 78 4.96 4.83 4.69
CA TYR A 78 5.97 4.78 3.65
C TYR A 78 7.35 4.57 4.29
N ASN A 79 8.09 3.62 3.74
CA ASN A 79 9.46 3.32 4.12
C ASN A 79 10.26 3.02 2.86
N HIS A 80 11.42 3.65 2.74
CA HIS A 80 12.32 3.49 1.60
C HIS A 80 12.69 2.02 1.32
N ASP A 81 13.00 1.27 2.37
CA ASP A 81 13.46 -0.12 2.30
C ASP A 81 12.33 -1.08 1.89
N TRP A 82 11.07 -0.64 1.97
CA TRP A 82 9.89 -1.42 1.64
C TRP A 82 8.91 -0.64 0.75
N HIS A 83 9.41 0.23 -0.12
CA HIS A 83 8.60 1.15 -0.93
C HIS A 83 7.62 0.48 -1.90
N TRP A 84 7.69 -0.84 -2.11
CA TRP A 84 6.71 -1.59 -2.91
C TRP A 84 5.50 -2.07 -2.10
N GLU A 85 5.54 -2.00 -0.78
CA GLU A 85 4.54 -2.61 0.09
C GLU A 85 3.12 -2.09 -0.18
N GLY A 86 2.94 -0.78 -0.37
CA GLY A 86 1.64 -0.19 -0.73
C GLY A 86 1.12 -0.57 -2.13
N TYR A 87 1.96 -1.17 -2.99
CA TYR A 87 1.51 -1.75 -4.27
C TYR A 87 0.91 -3.16 -4.09
N GLY A 88 0.95 -3.71 -2.88
CA GLY A 88 0.30 -4.97 -2.52
C GLY A 88 -1.20 -4.94 -2.82
N PRO A 89 -1.83 -6.11 -3.04
CA PRO A 89 -3.26 -6.19 -3.25
C PRO A 89 -4.00 -5.67 -2.01
N SER A 90 -4.99 -4.80 -2.22
CA SER A 90 -5.89 -4.40 -1.14
C SER A 90 -6.75 -5.58 -0.71
N LEU A 91 -6.83 -5.84 0.59
CA LEU A 91 -7.70 -6.87 1.16
C LEU A 91 -9.07 -6.30 1.56
N THR A 92 -9.26 -4.98 1.44
CA THR A 92 -10.57 -4.36 1.59
C THR A 92 -11.46 -4.81 0.42
N ILE A 93 -12.41 -5.68 0.74
CA ILE A 93 -13.40 -6.16 -0.22
C ILE A 93 -14.32 -4.98 -0.52
N ASP A 94 -14.15 -4.37 -1.70
CA ASP A 94 -15.23 -3.58 -2.28
C ASP A 94 -16.35 -4.57 -2.61
N PRO A 95 -17.51 -4.53 -1.92
CA PRO A 95 -18.60 -5.47 -2.15
C PRO A 95 -19.20 -5.35 -3.56
N SER A 96 -18.87 -4.29 -4.30
CA SER A 96 -19.30 -4.10 -5.69
C SER A 96 -18.41 -4.80 -6.72
N ILE A 97 -17.22 -5.30 -6.34
CA ILE A 97 -16.29 -6.02 -7.23
C ILE A 97 -16.52 -7.53 -7.08
N PRO A 98 -17.20 -8.20 -8.03
CA PRO A 98 -17.51 -9.61 -7.91
C PRO A 98 -16.26 -10.45 -8.15
N SER A 99 -15.95 -11.35 -7.22
CA SER A 99 -15.00 -12.45 -7.36
C SER A 99 -13.54 -12.06 -7.64
N GLN A 100 -12.81 -11.67 -6.61
CA GLN A 100 -11.52 -12.32 -6.43
C GLN A 100 -11.79 -13.55 -5.59
N ALA A 101 -11.55 -14.74 -6.14
CA ALA A 101 -11.50 -15.95 -5.32
C ALA A 101 -10.52 -15.64 -4.17
N THR A 102 -11.02 -15.70 -2.93
CA THR A 102 -10.19 -15.40 -1.76
C THR A 102 -9.07 -16.42 -1.74
N SER A 103 -7.85 -15.94 -1.97
CA SER A 103 -6.67 -16.80 -1.90
C SER A 103 -6.32 -16.99 -0.43
N TRP A 104 -5.71 -18.12 -0.07
CA TRP A 104 -5.39 -18.40 1.34
C TRP A 104 -4.54 -17.30 2.00
N TYR A 105 -3.75 -16.57 1.21
CA TYR A 105 -2.90 -15.46 1.66
C TYR A 105 -3.63 -14.12 1.82
N THR A 106 -4.87 -13.97 1.31
CA THR A 106 -5.69 -12.76 1.50
C THR A 106 -6.57 -12.84 2.75
N GLU A 107 -6.73 -14.02 3.35
CA GLU A 107 -7.60 -14.24 4.51
C GLU A 107 -6.85 -14.13 5.83
N MET A 108 -6.32 -12.94 6.17
CA MET A 108 -5.45 -12.76 7.34
C MET A 108 -6.11 -13.20 8.66
N THR A 109 -7.40 -12.96 8.83
CA THR A 109 -8.18 -13.29 10.05
C THR A 109 -8.68 -14.73 10.09
N ALA A 110 -8.56 -15.49 9.00
CA ALA A 110 -8.98 -16.89 8.97
C ALA A 110 -7.88 -17.76 9.57
N PRO A 111 -8.17 -18.64 10.54
CA PRO A 111 -7.14 -19.53 11.08
C PRO A 111 -6.63 -20.50 10.01
N PHE A 112 -5.34 -20.77 10.03
CA PHE A 112 -4.72 -21.82 9.21
C PHE A 112 -5.33 -23.19 9.55
N PRO A 113 -5.67 -23.99 8.53
CA PRO A 113 -6.06 -25.38 8.70
C PRO A 113 -4.98 -26.17 9.44
N LEU A 114 -5.37 -26.82 10.53
CA LEU A 114 -4.45 -27.56 11.41
C LEU A 114 -4.89 -29.00 11.62
N THR A 115 -3.91 -29.85 11.87
CA THR A 115 -4.06 -31.26 12.22
C THR A 115 -3.37 -31.51 13.57
N PRO A 116 -4.13 -31.81 14.65
CA PRO A 116 -3.53 -32.16 15.93
C PRO A 116 -2.92 -33.58 15.87
N SER A 117 -1.72 -33.76 16.42
CA SER A 117 -1.03 -35.05 16.44
C SER A 117 -0.15 -35.19 17.68
N TYR A 118 -0.48 -36.13 18.57
CA TYR A 118 0.31 -36.55 19.74
C TYR A 118 1.00 -35.40 20.50
N GLY A 119 0.23 -34.36 20.87
CA GLY A 119 0.75 -33.22 21.65
C GLY A 119 1.39 -32.10 20.82
N PHE A 120 1.36 -32.21 19.49
CA PHE A 120 1.79 -31.16 18.56
C PHE A 120 0.67 -30.80 17.59
N PHE A 121 0.88 -29.68 16.89
CA PHE A 121 0.04 -29.20 15.80
C PHE A 121 0.87 -29.15 14.52
N SER A 122 0.28 -29.50 13.39
CA SER A 122 0.87 -29.31 12.06
C SER A 122 -0.15 -28.68 11.13
N VAL A 123 0.30 -27.98 10.09
CA VAL A 123 -0.59 -27.50 9.04
C VAL A 123 -1.18 -28.72 8.32
N ASP A 124 -2.43 -28.64 7.89
CA ASP A 124 -3.03 -29.66 7.03
C ASP A 124 -2.15 -29.91 5.79
N LYS A 125 -2.00 -31.18 5.38
CA LYS A 125 -1.01 -31.54 4.35
C LYS A 125 -1.35 -30.97 2.99
N ASP A 126 -2.62 -30.98 2.61
CA ASP A 126 -3.08 -30.46 1.32
C ASP A 126 -2.93 -28.94 1.31
N HIS A 127 -3.24 -28.27 2.43
CA HIS A 127 -3.03 -26.84 2.57
C HIS A 127 -1.54 -26.46 2.55
N GLN A 128 -0.68 -27.24 3.20
CA GLN A 128 0.77 -27.03 3.17
C GLN A 128 1.33 -27.11 1.75
N ASP A 129 0.89 -28.09 0.95
CA ASP A 129 1.32 -28.25 -0.44
C ASP A 129 0.85 -27.09 -1.32
N LEU A 130 -0.39 -26.62 -1.09
CA LEU A 130 -0.91 -25.42 -1.72
C LEU A 130 -0.04 -24.19 -1.39
N CYS A 131 0.19 -23.92 -0.11
CA CYS A 131 1.00 -22.78 0.34
C CYS A 131 2.41 -22.82 -0.26
N THR A 132 3.07 -23.99 -0.21
CA THR A 132 4.43 -24.18 -0.72
C THR A 132 4.49 -23.96 -2.23
N THR A 133 3.54 -24.51 -2.98
CA THR A 133 3.48 -24.37 -4.44
C THR A 133 3.23 -22.91 -4.84
N THR A 134 2.24 -22.26 -4.22
CA THR A 134 1.93 -20.85 -4.48
C THR A 134 3.10 -19.94 -4.13
N PHE A 135 3.71 -20.11 -2.95
CA PHE A 135 4.85 -19.31 -2.52
C PHE A 135 6.03 -19.45 -3.47
N ASN A 136 6.43 -20.68 -3.79
CA ASN A 136 7.59 -20.93 -4.67
C ASN A 136 7.39 -20.35 -6.06
N LYS A 137 6.16 -20.40 -6.59
CA LYS A 137 5.81 -19.78 -7.87
C LYS A 137 5.94 -18.26 -7.84
N ILE A 138 5.50 -17.61 -6.77
CA ILE A 138 5.59 -16.14 -6.63
C ILE A 138 7.05 -15.72 -6.36
N ASP A 139 7.74 -16.43 -5.49
CA ASP A 139 9.14 -16.15 -5.11
C ASP A 139 10.10 -16.38 -6.28
N SER A 140 9.82 -17.32 -7.19
CA SER A 140 10.62 -17.49 -8.41
C SER A 140 10.54 -16.26 -9.32
N LEU A 141 9.37 -15.62 -9.45
CA LEU A 141 9.21 -14.39 -10.24
C LEU A 141 10.01 -13.22 -9.64
N VAL A 142 10.02 -13.11 -8.31
CA VAL A 142 10.87 -12.12 -7.61
C VAL A 142 12.35 -12.40 -7.89
N LYS A 143 12.77 -13.66 -7.85
CA LYS A 143 14.15 -14.08 -8.20
C LYS A 143 14.51 -13.79 -9.65
N GLU A 144 13.58 -13.91 -10.60
CA GLU A 144 13.83 -13.55 -12.00
C GLU A 144 14.00 -12.04 -12.18
N ILE A 145 13.18 -11.23 -11.51
CA ILE A 145 13.32 -9.76 -11.53
C ILE A 145 14.64 -9.31 -10.91
N THR A 146 15.00 -9.87 -9.75
CA THR A 146 16.20 -9.43 -9.01
C THR A 146 17.52 -9.85 -9.67
N LYS A 147 17.48 -10.79 -10.62
CA LYS A 147 18.61 -11.14 -11.50
C LYS A 147 18.65 -10.34 -12.81
N CYS A 148 17.59 -9.61 -13.12
CA CYS A 148 17.48 -8.84 -14.36
C CYS A 148 18.41 -7.62 -14.33
N ASP A 149 19.02 -7.29 -15.47
CA ASP A 149 19.92 -6.12 -15.60
C ASP A 149 19.23 -4.77 -15.29
N LEU A 150 17.89 -4.70 -15.42
CA LEU A 150 17.12 -3.51 -15.07
C LEU A 150 16.96 -3.32 -13.56
N PHE A 151 17.22 -4.35 -12.74
CA PHE A 151 17.12 -4.26 -11.28
C PHE A 151 18.50 -3.92 -10.70
N PRO A 152 18.70 -2.70 -10.15
CA PRO A 152 20.02 -2.31 -9.67
C PRO A 152 20.51 -3.18 -8.51
N VAL A 153 21.80 -3.49 -8.51
CA VAL A 153 22.43 -4.24 -7.42
C VAL A 153 22.33 -3.45 -6.12
N GLY A 154 21.88 -4.10 -5.05
CA GLY A 154 21.71 -3.48 -3.74
C GLY A 154 20.39 -2.75 -3.55
N SER A 155 19.53 -2.70 -4.58
CA SER A 155 18.16 -2.22 -4.41
C SER A 155 17.39 -3.06 -3.38
N PRO A 156 16.56 -2.43 -2.53
CA PRO A 156 15.73 -3.16 -1.59
C PRO A 156 14.79 -4.15 -2.32
N GLN A 157 14.57 -5.32 -1.70
CA GLN A 157 13.73 -6.40 -2.23
C GLN A 157 13.03 -7.13 -1.07
N PRO A 158 11.96 -7.91 -1.33
CA PRO A 158 11.29 -8.67 -0.29
C PRO A 158 12.26 -9.54 0.51
N SER A 159 12.10 -9.55 1.83
CA SER A 159 12.97 -10.33 2.71
C SER A 159 12.91 -11.83 2.34
N PRO A 160 14.05 -12.54 2.40
CA PRO A 160 14.06 -13.99 2.28
C PRO A 160 13.10 -14.61 3.29
N PHE A 161 12.30 -15.57 2.85
CA PHE A 161 11.37 -16.28 3.71
C PHE A 161 11.43 -17.77 3.41
N ASP A 162 11.52 -18.58 4.46
CA ASP A 162 11.53 -20.03 4.34
C ASP A 162 10.12 -20.57 4.52
N ILE A 163 9.44 -20.88 3.42
CA ILE A 163 8.09 -21.47 3.46
C ILE A 163 8.08 -22.88 4.08
N SER A 164 9.23 -23.54 4.16
CA SER A 164 9.32 -24.90 4.72
C SER A 164 8.98 -24.94 6.21
N ILE A 165 8.96 -23.79 6.91
CA ILE A 165 8.51 -23.70 8.30
C ILE A 165 7.10 -24.27 8.51
N LEU A 166 6.22 -24.21 7.51
CA LEU A 166 4.87 -24.78 7.60
C LEU A 166 4.87 -26.31 7.67
N SER A 167 5.99 -26.94 7.33
CA SER A 167 6.21 -28.39 7.45
C SER A 167 6.59 -28.83 8.86
N ASN A 168 6.88 -27.88 9.76
CA ASN A 168 7.30 -28.18 11.12
C ASN A 168 6.13 -28.67 11.98
N ARG A 169 6.50 -29.26 13.12
CA ARG A 169 5.58 -29.53 14.21
C ARG A 169 5.63 -28.37 15.18
N PHE A 170 4.48 -27.87 15.59
CA PHE A 170 4.32 -26.74 16.49
C PHE A 170 3.88 -27.22 17.86
N GLU A 171 4.48 -26.67 18.91
CA GLU A 171 4.15 -27.00 20.31
C GLU A 171 2.78 -26.45 20.74
N SER A 172 2.27 -25.44 20.03
CA SER A 172 0.96 -24.84 20.31
C SER A 172 0.25 -24.44 19.01
N GLN A 173 -1.08 -24.36 19.10
CA GLN A 173 -1.89 -23.80 18.01
C GLN A 173 -1.47 -22.36 17.69
N SER A 174 -1.19 -21.52 18.70
CA SER A 174 -0.76 -20.13 18.50
C SER A 174 0.51 -20.06 17.63
N ALA A 175 1.52 -20.89 17.92
CA ALA A 175 2.75 -20.90 17.15
C ALA A 175 2.55 -21.32 15.68
N LEU A 176 1.62 -22.25 15.43
CA LEU A 176 1.24 -22.63 14.06
C LEU A 176 0.55 -21.46 13.35
N GLN A 177 -0.38 -20.79 14.02
CA GLN A 177 -1.11 -19.65 13.46
C GLN A 177 -0.16 -18.47 13.19
N ASP A 178 0.81 -18.23 14.06
CA ASP A 178 1.88 -17.25 13.84
C ASP A 178 2.69 -17.55 12.57
N ALA A 179 3.14 -18.80 12.41
CA ALA A 179 3.87 -19.21 11.20
C ALA A 179 3.00 -19.12 9.94
N GLY A 180 1.72 -19.45 10.06
CA GLY A 180 0.73 -19.29 9.02
C GLY A 180 0.59 -17.82 8.60
N ALA A 181 0.29 -16.93 9.55
CA ALA A 181 0.18 -15.50 9.29
C ALA A 181 1.45 -14.93 8.64
N GLU A 182 2.63 -15.32 9.14
CA GLU A 182 3.90 -14.87 8.55
C GLU A 182 4.07 -15.34 7.10
N SER A 183 3.64 -16.56 6.79
CA SER A 183 3.65 -17.04 5.40
C SER A 183 2.71 -16.24 4.48
N ARG A 184 1.55 -15.78 4.98
CA ARG A 184 0.66 -14.89 4.23
C ARG A 184 1.32 -13.54 3.97
N ARG A 185 1.90 -12.92 5.00
CA ARG A 185 2.63 -11.65 4.87
C ARG A 185 3.77 -11.76 3.86
N ALA A 186 4.53 -12.86 3.90
CA ALA A 186 5.62 -13.12 2.97
C ALA A 186 5.15 -13.21 1.51
N VAL A 187 3.98 -13.80 1.25
CA VAL A 187 3.36 -13.83 -0.09
C VAL A 187 2.88 -12.45 -0.50
N LEU A 188 2.13 -11.75 0.37
CA LEU A 188 1.57 -10.43 0.08
C LEU A 188 2.67 -9.40 -0.21
N SER A 189 3.77 -9.41 0.55
CA SER A 189 4.95 -8.57 0.32
C SER A 189 5.55 -8.78 -1.07
N ARG A 190 5.69 -10.04 -1.49
CA ARG A 190 6.19 -10.39 -2.84
C ARG A 190 5.22 -9.95 -3.92
N LEU A 191 3.91 -10.14 -3.73
CA LEU A 191 2.91 -9.63 -4.68
C LEU A 191 2.97 -8.11 -4.80
N GLY A 192 3.18 -7.39 -3.69
CA GLY A 192 3.43 -5.94 -3.71
C GLY A 192 4.66 -5.57 -4.54
N PHE A 193 5.77 -6.29 -4.36
CA PHE A 193 6.98 -6.10 -5.18
C PHE A 193 6.75 -6.36 -6.68
N LEU A 194 6.09 -7.46 -7.02
CA LEU A 194 5.77 -7.78 -8.42
C LEU A 194 4.84 -6.72 -9.04
N SER A 195 3.85 -6.27 -8.27
CA SER A 195 2.91 -5.23 -8.64
C SER A 195 3.62 -3.90 -8.90
N TRP A 196 4.50 -3.49 -7.98
CA TRP A 196 5.36 -2.31 -8.13
C TRP A 196 6.21 -2.40 -9.40
N TRP A 197 6.86 -3.54 -9.66
CA TRP A 197 7.71 -3.73 -10.84
C TRP A 197 6.91 -3.56 -12.15
N ILE A 198 5.75 -4.23 -12.25
CA ILE A 198 4.88 -4.19 -13.45
C ILE A 198 4.35 -2.78 -13.76
N LEU A 199 4.13 -1.98 -12.71
CA LEU A 199 3.56 -0.64 -12.80
C LEU A 199 4.61 0.46 -12.95
N SER A 200 5.77 0.28 -12.31
CA SER A 200 6.79 1.33 -12.19
C SER A 200 7.92 1.21 -13.20
N ILE A 201 8.24 -0.01 -13.67
CA ILE A 201 9.41 -0.21 -14.54
C ILE A 201 8.99 -0.23 -16.01
N PRO A 202 9.41 0.77 -16.81
CA PRO A 202 9.12 0.77 -18.24
C PRO A 202 9.77 -0.42 -18.94
N LYS A 203 9.09 -0.98 -19.94
CA LYS A 203 9.61 -2.08 -20.78
C LYS A 203 10.04 -3.34 -20.01
N TRP A 204 9.55 -3.54 -18.79
CA TRP A 204 9.88 -4.73 -17.99
C TRP A 204 9.67 -6.06 -18.74
N ARG A 205 8.67 -6.14 -19.63
CA ARG A 205 8.40 -7.33 -20.45
C ARG A 205 9.57 -7.80 -21.30
N THR A 206 10.37 -6.86 -21.82
CA THR A 206 11.51 -7.22 -22.68
C THR A 206 12.74 -7.62 -21.88
N SER A 207 12.69 -7.45 -20.56
CA SER A 207 13.81 -7.69 -19.66
C SER A 207 13.74 -9.03 -18.91
N LEU A 208 12.61 -9.75 -19.06
CA LEU A 208 12.37 -11.03 -18.41
C LEU A 208 12.14 -12.15 -19.44
N PRO A 209 12.37 -13.42 -19.08
CA PRO A 209 11.97 -14.57 -19.90
C PRO A 209 10.46 -14.56 -20.20
N ALA A 210 10.07 -15.04 -21.38
CA ALA A 210 8.67 -15.05 -21.84
C ALA A 210 7.73 -15.80 -20.87
N GLU A 211 8.21 -16.87 -20.24
CA GLU A 211 7.46 -17.63 -19.23
C GLU A 211 7.14 -16.77 -17.99
N ALA A 212 8.13 -16.05 -17.46
CA ALA A 212 7.94 -15.14 -16.33
C ALA A 212 6.98 -13.99 -16.68
N VAL A 213 7.06 -13.46 -17.91
CA VAL A 213 6.12 -12.44 -18.39
C VAL A 213 4.69 -12.98 -18.42
N SER A 214 4.49 -14.16 -19.02
CA SER A 214 3.17 -14.79 -19.08
C SER A 214 2.58 -15.03 -17.69
N GLU A 215 3.40 -15.49 -16.75
CA GLU A 215 2.97 -15.73 -15.37
C GLU A 215 2.64 -14.43 -14.63
N LEU A 216 3.45 -13.38 -14.78
CA LEU A 216 3.16 -12.07 -14.20
C LEU A 216 1.86 -11.46 -14.74
N GLU A 217 1.58 -11.62 -16.03
CA GLU A 217 0.33 -11.18 -16.63
C GLU A 217 -0.87 -11.99 -16.13
N HIS A 218 -0.70 -13.30 -15.93
CA HIS A 218 -1.72 -14.18 -15.38
C HIS A 218 -2.13 -13.83 -13.94
N LEU A 219 -1.19 -13.29 -13.13
CA LEU A 219 -1.50 -12.81 -11.78
C LEU A 219 -2.45 -11.61 -11.75
N GLY A 220 -2.64 -10.89 -12.87
CA GLY A 220 -3.62 -9.79 -12.96
C GLY A 220 -3.30 -8.55 -12.11
N LEU A 221 -2.09 -8.44 -11.55
CA LEU A 221 -1.72 -7.44 -10.54
C LEU A 221 -1.93 -5.98 -10.97
N ARG A 222 -1.87 -5.70 -12.27
CA ARG A 222 -2.12 -4.35 -12.81
C ARG A 222 -3.52 -3.83 -12.46
N ASN A 223 -4.52 -4.71 -12.45
CA ASN A 223 -5.92 -4.34 -12.25
C ASN A 223 -6.39 -4.57 -10.81
N THR A 224 -5.59 -5.24 -9.98
CA THR A 224 -5.91 -5.47 -8.57
C THR A 224 -5.90 -4.14 -7.80
N PRO A 225 -6.92 -3.84 -6.97
CA PRO A 225 -6.87 -2.70 -6.07
C PRO A 225 -5.61 -2.73 -5.20
N LYS A 226 -5.04 -1.57 -4.89
CA LYS A 226 -3.78 -1.44 -4.18
C LYS A 226 -4.02 -1.06 -2.73
N ARG A 227 -3.20 -1.58 -1.82
CA ARG A 227 -3.29 -1.34 -0.38
C ARG A 227 -3.02 0.12 -0.01
N GLY A 228 -2.00 0.71 -0.63
CA GLY A 228 -1.63 2.10 -0.43
C GLY A 228 -0.65 2.37 0.71
N PHE A 229 -0.40 3.66 0.97
CA PHE A 229 0.58 4.16 1.94
C PHE A 229 -0.01 5.19 2.89
N LEU A 230 0.47 5.19 4.13
CA LEU A 230 0.45 6.39 4.97
C LEU A 230 1.72 7.20 4.67
N ILE A 231 1.59 8.48 4.38
CA ILE A 231 2.70 9.33 3.96
C ILE A 231 2.83 10.52 4.90
N ASP A 232 4.03 10.70 5.45
CA ASP A 232 4.41 11.95 6.11
C ASP A 232 5.22 12.81 5.14
N PHE A 233 4.52 13.73 4.47
CA PHE A 233 5.16 14.65 3.53
C PHE A 233 6.14 15.62 4.20
N GLU A 234 6.14 15.79 5.53
CA GLU A 234 7.15 16.62 6.19
C GLU A 234 8.52 15.91 6.22
N GLU A 235 8.52 14.57 6.23
CA GLU A 235 9.74 13.76 6.34
C GLU A 235 10.21 13.18 5.01
N CYS A 236 9.31 12.63 4.19
CA CYS A 236 9.70 11.78 3.03
C CYS A 236 9.30 12.33 1.65
N TRP A 237 8.87 13.59 1.55
CA TRP A 237 8.43 14.19 0.27
C TRP A 237 9.46 14.12 -0.86
N GLN A 238 10.77 14.08 -0.55
CA GLN A 238 11.85 14.02 -1.55
C GLN A 238 11.94 12.66 -2.25
N GLU A 239 11.40 11.62 -1.63
CA GLU A 239 11.49 10.24 -2.12
C GLU A 239 10.22 9.78 -2.84
N ILE A 240 9.14 10.55 -2.69
CA ILE A 240 7.81 10.15 -3.14
C ILE A 240 7.45 10.87 -4.43
N ASN A 241 7.22 10.07 -5.47
CA ASN A 241 6.63 10.55 -6.72
C ASN A 241 5.10 10.43 -6.64
N VAL A 242 4.43 11.47 -6.14
CA VAL A 242 2.97 11.51 -6.03
C VAL A 242 2.25 11.31 -7.37
N PRO A 243 2.63 11.98 -8.49
CA PRO A 243 1.96 11.72 -9.76
C PRO A 243 2.07 10.25 -10.19
N HIS A 244 3.20 9.59 -9.91
CA HIS A 244 3.36 8.17 -10.21
C HIS A 244 2.44 7.27 -9.38
N LEU A 245 2.29 7.55 -8.07
CA LEU A 245 1.34 6.82 -7.21
C LEU A 245 -0.10 6.97 -7.73
N VAL A 246 -0.51 8.20 -8.04
CA VAL A 246 -1.84 8.52 -8.58
C VAL A 246 -2.07 7.80 -9.91
N LYS A 247 -1.11 7.86 -10.83
CA LYS A 247 -1.18 7.18 -12.14
C LYS A 247 -1.23 5.66 -12.02
N CYS A 248 -0.55 5.09 -11.02
CA CYS A 248 -0.57 3.66 -10.75
C CYS A 248 -1.84 3.19 -10.00
N GLY A 249 -2.71 4.12 -9.57
CA GLY A 249 -3.87 3.80 -8.74
C GLY A 249 -3.48 3.26 -7.37
N VAL A 250 -2.37 3.73 -6.82
CA VAL A 250 -1.95 3.40 -5.44
C VAL A 250 -2.54 4.45 -4.51
N PRO A 251 -3.49 4.10 -3.62
CA PRO A 251 -4.04 5.07 -2.70
C PRO A 251 -2.98 5.52 -1.70
N PHE A 252 -3.10 6.73 -1.20
CA PHE A 252 -2.27 7.17 -0.09
C PHE A 252 -3.00 8.15 0.80
N TYR A 253 -2.57 8.18 2.05
CA TYR A 253 -3.21 8.92 3.12
C TYR A 253 -2.17 9.78 3.83
N TYR A 254 -2.52 11.01 4.15
CA TYR A 254 -1.65 11.94 4.88
C TYR A 254 -2.47 12.85 5.78
N ARG A 255 -1.81 13.45 6.76
CA ARG A 255 -2.40 14.44 7.66
C ARG A 255 -2.21 15.83 7.05
N TRP A 256 -3.27 16.61 6.86
CA TRP A 256 -3.15 17.99 6.35
C TRP A 256 -2.87 18.99 7.49
N THR A 257 -1.67 18.88 8.06
CA THR A 257 -1.21 19.63 9.23
C THR A 257 -1.05 21.12 8.95
N GLN A 258 -1.00 21.94 10.01
CA GLN A 258 -0.65 23.36 9.88
C GLN A 258 0.74 23.55 9.24
N ALA A 259 1.70 22.67 9.55
CA ALA A 259 3.05 22.76 9.02
C ALA A 259 3.07 22.53 7.50
N LEU A 260 2.31 21.56 6.96
CA LEU A 260 2.15 21.39 5.52
C LEU A 260 1.49 22.61 4.87
N ARG A 261 0.44 23.18 5.50
CA ARG A 261 -0.28 24.37 4.98
C ARG A 261 0.62 25.58 4.83
N LEU A 262 1.60 25.76 5.71
CA LEU A 262 2.53 26.90 5.67
C LEU A 262 3.62 26.74 4.61
N GLN A 263 3.79 25.56 4.03
CA GLN A 263 4.79 25.28 3.02
C GLN A 263 4.19 25.31 1.61
N HIS A 264 4.47 26.39 0.86
CA HIS A 264 3.96 26.58 -0.50
C HIS A 264 4.23 25.42 -1.47
N ARG A 265 5.28 24.62 -1.24
CA ARG A 265 5.60 23.48 -2.09
C ARG A 265 4.51 22.41 -2.08
N PHE A 266 3.77 22.27 -0.97
CA PHE A 266 2.72 21.27 -0.82
C PHE A 266 1.35 21.75 -1.31
N THR A 267 1.28 22.90 -1.99
CA THR A 267 0.01 23.45 -2.50
C THR A 267 -0.75 22.47 -3.39
N LYS A 268 -0.06 21.63 -4.18
CA LYS A 268 -0.69 20.58 -5.00
C LYS A 268 -1.38 19.48 -4.19
N LEU A 269 -1.06 19.35 -2.91
CA LEU A 269 -1.69 18.45 -1.96
C LEU A 269 -2.82 19.14 -1.18
N ASP A 270 -3.13 20.43 -1.40
CA ASP A 270 -4.20 21.09 -0.67
C ASP A 270 -5.56 20.45 -1.02
N PRO A 271 -6.28 19.86 -0.04
CA PRO A 271 -7.57 19.23 -0.31
C PRO A 271 -8.58 20.17 -0.97
N ARG A 272 -8.54 21.46 -0.63
CA ARG A 272 -9.42 22.49 -1.20
C ARG A 272 -9.14 22.70 -2.67
N LEU A 273 -7.86 22.71 -3.07
CA LEU A 273 -7.47 22.87 -4.46
C LEU A 273 -7.92 21.67 -5.28
N ILE A 274 -7.63 20.46 -4.79
CA ILE A 274 -7.99 19.21 -5.47
C ILE A 274 -9.51 19.10 -5.62
N LEU A 275 -10.28 19.40 -4.55
CA LEU A 275 -11.75 19.40 -4.61
C LEU A 275 -12.30 20.45 -5.58
N SER A 276 -11.75 21.67 -5.58
CA SER A 276 -12.22 22.76 -6.46
C SER A 276 -11.97 22.48 -7.94
N LEU A 277 -10.97 21.65 -8.26
CA LEU A 277 -10.61 21.27 -9.62
C LEU A 277 -11.22 19.93 -10.07
N GLY A 278 -11.84 19.19 -9.14
CA GLY A 278 -12.52 17.94 -9.44
C GLY A 278 -13.75 18.15 -10.34
N GLU A 279 -13.98 17.22 -11.26
CA GLU A 279 -15.08 17.31 -12.25
C GLU A 279 -16.42 16.73 -11.75
N GLU A 280 -16.44 16.10 -10.57
CA GLU A 280 -17.64 15.49 -10.00
C GLU A 280 -18.32 16.45 -9.02
N GLU A 281 -19.66 16.57 -9.11
CA GLU A 281 -20.48 17.19 -8.08
C GLU A 281 -20.32 16.40 -6.78
N ARG A 282 -19.42 16.86 -5.91
CA ARG A 282 -19.23 16.31 -4.57
C ARG A 282 -20.00 17.18 -3.59
N GLU A 283 -20.47 16.58 -2.49
CA GLU A 283 -21.01 17.35 -1.37
C GLU A 283 -20.02 18.46 -1.03
N THR A 284 -20.54 19.68 -0.93
CA THR A 284 -19.73 20.89 -0.81
C THR A 284 -19.09 20.91 0.57
N PHE A 285 -17.91 20.33 0.70
CA PHE A 285 -17.14 20.35 1.95
C PHE A 285 -16.67 21.77 2.21
N THR A 286 -17.12 22.34 3.32
CA THR A 286 -16.67 23.65 3.79
C THR A 286 -15.52 23.41 4.77
N ILE A 287 -14.30 23.80 4.40
CA ILE A 287 -13.18 23.84 5.34
C ILE A 287 -13.33 25.14 6.12
N GLU A 288 -13.88 25.04 7.34
CA GLU A 288 -14.37 26.17 8.15
C GLU A 288 -13.28 27.13 8.67
N ASP A 289 -11.99 26.82 8.47
CA ASP A 289 -10.90 27.45 9.23
C ASP A 289 -9.94 28.34 8.42
N VAL A 290 -10.32 28.79 7.22
CA VAL A 290 -9.52 29.77 6.48
C VAL A 290 -10.48 30.74 5.80
N GLY A 291 -10.10 32.03 5.73
CA GLY A 291 -10.86 33.06 5.04
C GLY A 291 -11.11 32.76 3.55
N GLU A 292 -11.41 33.77 2.75
CA GLU A 292 -11.66 33.57 1.30
C GLU A 292 -10.55 32.72 0.66
N TYR A 293 -10.94 31.55 0.15
CA TYR A 293 -10.04 30.62 -0.53
C TYR A 293 -10.00 30.95 -2.02
N ASP A 294 -8.90 31.53 -2.47
CA ASP A 294 -8.68 31.88 -3.87
C ASP A 294 -8.07 30.70 -4.62
N VAL A 295 -8.92 30.00 -5.39
CA VAL A 295 -8.53 28.85 -6.22
C VAL A 295 -7.49 29.26 -7.27
N GLU A 296 -7.65 30.44 -7.89
CA GLU A 296 -6.77 30.90 -8.97
C GLU A 296 -5.38 31.24 -8.44
N ALA A 297 -5.30 31.98 -7.34
CA ALA A 297 -4.04 32.30 -6.69
C ALA A 297 -3.33 31.05 -6.18
N THR A 298 -4.07 30.10 -5.62
CA THR A 298 -3.53 28.83 -5.11
C THR A 298 -3.03 27.94 -6.25
N LEU A 299 -3.75 27.89 -7.38
CA LEU A 299 -3.29 27.19 -8.58
C LEU A 299 -2.01 27.81 -9.15
N ALA A 300 -1.95 29.15 -9.27
CA ALA A 300 -0.76 29.85 -9.74
C ALA A 300 0.46 29.61 -8.83
N LEU A 301 0.23 29.45 -7.52
CA LEU A 301 1.28 29.05 -6.58
C LEU A 301 1.75 27.61 -6.80
N ALA A 302 0.80 26.68 -7.02
CA ALA A 302 1.11 25.27 -7.31
C ALA A 302 1.94 25.10 -8.61
N GLU A 303 1.73 25.95 -9.61
CA GLU A 303 2.51 25.98 -10.86
C GLU A 303 3.99 26.32 -10.68
N ARG A 304 4.38 26.84 -9.51
CA ARG A 304 5.78 27.19 -9.24
C ARG A 304 6.62 26.01 -8.78
N PHE A 305 6.01 24.84 -8.60
CA PHE A 305 6.68 23.64 -8.12
C PHE A 305 6.52 22.48 -9.09
N ASP A 306 7.54 21.64 -9.20
CA ASP A 306 7.51 20.43 -10.01
C ASP A 306 6.72 19.29 -9.32
N ASP A 307 6.84 18.08 -9.87
CA ASP A 307 6.17 16.88 -9.38
C ASP A 307 6.81 16.28 -8.12
N TYR A 308 8.00 16.76 -7.76
CA TYR A 308 8.75 16.42 -6.55
C TYR A 308 8.78 17.58 -5.56
N PHE A 309 7.87 18.54 -5.71
CA PHE A 309 7.73 19.72 -4.84
C PHE A 309 8.97 20.63 -4.79
N GLN A 310 9.83 20.57 -5.81
CA GLN A 310 10.96 21.48 -5.99
C GLN A 310 10.51 22.74 -6.74
N PRO A 311 11.05 23.92 -6.42
CA PRO A 311 10.80 25.13 -7.21
C PRO A 311 11.20 24.93 -8.68
N LEU A 312 10.36 25.38 -9.61
CA LEU A 312 10.73 25.53 -11.01
C LEU A 312 11.55 26.82 -11.17
N ASP A 313 12.74 26.70 -11.76
CA ASP A 313 13.62 27.82 -12.09
C ASP A 313 13.04 28.75 -13.17
#